data_AF-A5DJX0-F1
#
_entry.id   AF-A5DJX0-F1
#
_cell.length_a   1.000
_cell.length_b   1.000
_cell.length_c   1.000
_cell.angle_alpha   90.00
_cell.angle_beta   90.00
_cell.angle_gamma   90.00
#
_symmetry.space_group_name_H-M   'P 1'
#
loop_
_entity.id
_entity.type
_entity.pdbx_description
1 polymer ?
#
loop_
_entity_poly.entity_id
_entity_poly.type
_entity_poly.pdbx_seq_one_letter_code
_entity_poly.pdbx_strand_id
1 'polypeptide(L)'
;MEVQFLHQYLPQLPEQLIGEIIQYLDSDHIQFLLKVANLRQTIINEVYAREVHFVLSPTRRPHPCSSRSDLIDFTTFADADDFLLENPDINPRTVAVITHGDFSSLRSLFEKHAERFEKHIQRVEVLIESYNLTSEELDFVLSIPHLTKLQVGGITLGSCGDSLAQNLQKCISLDQLVILGHQIRDWSRVVFPLSVTVLDISWNPNTDISTMTFPPHIRDLFLNRSGIDDNLLVSMKFPKSLKTLQLTHNKLKELSVSHLPPSLETLDLSSNTISNIVGSWPPYLKTILLHGNALNDKSFDSMASWPQNLQRLRLDVNQIHFLSSLKSLPADLHYLDLSQNHFTRLEVANSAPYPYFVFPRNLKTLFLTGNDRFKYTNSVNRIEFPSTLTKLNMDGCNISSLEHFKFPENLTSLSISGNRIDNICTYNGNGVDWTQLNHLSKLELVYNRIKTLQEWVPPKNLQSLNLSENNLTELNSVKTPLFQGLDVSLTSLVLDENYISRIGDVKFPRSLQTISLENNLLTGSLNLTPFSGIREVFLKGNTITGILCDRLPGTAKITTLDLTQNEILRTSKDKEKVNEFFETLEKCFGKAVVRRKFNLNSVHTFQ
;
A
#
# COMPACT_ATOMS: atom_id res chain seq x y z
N MET A 1 35.34 26.21 -6.37
CA MET A 1 34.07 26.70 -5.77
C MET A 1 33.47 25.66 -4.84
N GLU A 2 33.37 24.39 -5.25
CA GLU A 2 32.85 23.27 -4.44
C GLU A 2 33.64 23.01 -3.14
N VAL A 3 34.98 22.91 -3.18
CA VAL A 3 35.81 22.71 -1.97
C VAL A 3 35.65 23.88 -0.98
N GLN A 4 35.54 25.10 -1.50
CA GLN A 4 35.39 26.28 -0.67
C GLN A 4 34.01 26.31 -0.01
N PHE A 5 32.95 25.94 -0.74
CA PHE A 5 31.61 25.77 -0.19
C PHE A 5 31.59 24.76 0.97
N LEU A 6 32.13 23.56 0.76
CA LEU A 6 32.09 22.47 1.74
C LEU A 6 32.91 22.76 3.01
N HIS A 7 34.06 23.40 2.89
CA HIS A 7 34.93 23.66 4.04
C HIS A 7 34.67 25.00 4.74
N GLN A 8 34.14 26.01 4.04
CA GLN A 8 33.98 27.35 4.60
C GLN A 8 32.52 27.75 4.83
N TYR A 9 31.59 27.37 3.95
CA TYR A 9 30.22 27.90 3.98
C TYR A 9 29.22 26.92 4.57
N LEU A 10 29.25 25.65 4.16
CA LEU A 10 28.36 24.61 4.66
C LEU A 10 28.45 24.43 6.19
N PRO A 11 29.64 24.46 6.84
CA PRO A 11 29.74 24.33 8.30
C PRO A 11 29.25 25.57 9.08
N GLN A 12 29.01 26.70 8.41
CA GLN A 12 28.47 27.91 9.06
C GLN A 12 26.94 27.92 9.11
N LEU A 13 26.27 26.97 8.44
CA LEU A 13 24.82 26.88 8.44
C LEU A 13 24.31 26.33 9.80
N PRO A 14 23.09 26.70 10.22
CA PRO A 14 22.47 26.08 11.40
C PRO A 14 22.34 24.56 11.24
N GLU A 15 22.54 23.79 12.32
CA GLU A 15 22.50 22.31 12.28
C GLU A 15 21.20 21.76 11.67
N GLN A 16 20.06 22.40 11.95
CA GLN A 16 18.76 22.02 11.36
C GLN A 16 18.77 22.08 9.82
N LEU A 17 19.40 23.11 9.26
CA LEU A 17 19.48 23.30 7.82
C LEU A 17 20.48 22.32 7.18
N ILE A 18 21.56 21.98 7.90
CA ILE A 18 22.48 20.93 7.49
C ILE A 18 21.76 19.57 7.46
N GLY A 19 20.96 19.26 8.48
CA GLY A 19 20.12 18.05 8.54
C GLY A 19 19.15 17.95 7.37
N GLU A 20 18.46 19.05 7.04
CA GLU A 20 17.59 19.12 5.85
C GLU A 20 18.36 18.88 4.55
N ILE A 21 19.55 19.46 4.39
CA ILE A 21 20.39 19.26 3.20
C ILE A 21 20.80 17.78 3.07
N ILE A 22 21.20 17.15 4.18
CA ILE A 22 21.67 15.75 4.19
C ILE A 22 20.58 14.79 3.71
N GLN A 23 19.30 15.05 4.01
CA GLN A 23 18.18 14.22 3.57
C GLN A 23 18.04 14.14 2.03
N TYR A 24 18.68 15.05 1.30
CA TYR A 24 18.69 15.06 -0.17
C TYR A 24 19.97 14.48 -0.79
N LEU A 25 20.95 14.09 0.04
CA LEU A 25 22.22 13.50 -0.42
C LEU A 25 22.14 11.98 -0.43
N ASP A 26 22.85 11.34 -1.36
CA ASP A 26 23.05 9.90 -1.34
C ASP A 26 24.15 9.48 -0.32
N SER A 27 24.28 8.18 -0.09
CA SER A 27 25.25 7.61 0.86
C SER A 27 26.69 8.02 0.57
N ASP A 28 27.07 8.12 -0.70
CA ASP A 28 28.46 8.39 -1.11
C ASP A 28 28.83 9.83 -0.79
N HIS A 29 27.91 10.77 -1.05
CA HIS A 29 28.09 12.17 -0.68
C HIS A 29 28.13 12.33 0.85
N ILE A 30 27.29 11.61 1.59
CA ILE A 30 27.31 11.64 3.07
C ILE A 30 28.64 11.10 3.62
N GLN A 31 29.14 9.97 3.08
CA GLN A 31 30.44 9.43 3.45
C GLN A 31 31.59 10.40 3.11
N PHE A 32 31.49 11.15 2.01
CA PHE A 32 32.46 12.19 1.69
C PHE A 32 32.44 13.32 2.75
N LEU A 33 31.26 13.74 3.21
CA LEU A 33 31.13 14.77 4.24
C LEU A 33 31.76 14.37 5.58
N LEU A 34 31.84 13.07 5.91
CA LEU A 34 32.57 12.59 7.11
C LEU A 34 34.06 12.96 7.12
N LYS A 35 34.65 13.19 5.94
CA LYS A 35 36.06 13.60 5.79
C LYS A 35 36.26 15.10 6.03
N VAL A 36 35.18 15.87 6.09
CA VAL A 36 35.22 17.32 6.39
C VAL A 36 35.16 17.51 7.90
N ALA A 37 36.32 17.81 8.51
CA ALA A 37 36.49 17.89 9.97
C ALA A 37 35.42 18.74 10.69
N ASN A 38 35.03 19.88 10.12
CA ASN A 38 34.05 20.79 10.72
C ASN A 38 32.60 20.29 10.64
N LEU A 39 32.30 19.35 9.75
CA LEU A 39 30.96 18.76 9.59
C LEU A 39 30.83 17.41 10.28
N ARG A 40 31.94 16.71 10.51
CA ARG A 40 31.98 15.32 10.98
C ARG A 40 31.02 15.06 12.14
N GLN A 41 31.09 15.83 13.24
CA GLN A 41 30.24 15.58 14.40
C GLN A 41 28.75 15.77 14.11
N THR A 42 28.39 16.78 13.31
CA THR A 42 27.00 17.01 12.88
C THR A 42 26.52 15.86 12.00
N ILE A 43 27.32 15.40 11.03
CA ILE A 43 26.97 14.22 10.20
C ILE A 43 26.77 12.97 11.07
N ILE A 44 27.67 12.74 12.03
CA ILE A 44 27.55 11.61 12.96
C ILE A 44 26.23 11.68 13.72
N ASN A 45 25.88 12.83 14.28
CA ASN A 45 24.67 13.01 15.07
C ASN A 45 23.39 12.86 14.25
N GLU A 46 23.37 13.40 13.02
CA GLU A 46 22.19 13.40 12.15
C GLU A 46 21.96 12.04 11.48
N VAL A 47 23.05 11.40 11.01
CA VAL A 47 22.95 10.19 10.17
C VAL A 47 23.24 8.92 10.94
N TYR A 48 24.38 8.87 11.65
CA TYR A 48 24.93 7.61 12.13
C TYR A 48 24.62 7.32 13.61
N ALA A 49 24.22 8.31 14.41
CA ALA A 49 24.07 8.14 15.86
C ALA A 49 22.89 7.23 16.24
N ARG A 50 21.87 7.11 15.38
CA ARG A 50 20.65 6.35 15.68
C ARG A 50 20.80 4.88 15.30
N GLU A 51 21.00 4.61 14.01
CA GLU A 51 20.89 3.26 13.47
C GLU A 51 21.74 3.11 12.21
N VAL A 52 22.50 2.02 12.13
CA VAL A 52 23.33 1.68 10.96
C VAL A 52 23.10 0.22 10.58
N HIS A 53 23.01 -0.06 9.27
CA HIS A 53 22.76 -1.39 8.75
C HIS A 53 23.98 -1.95 8.03
N PHE A 54 24.37 -3.17 8.39
CA PHE A 54 25.40 -3.95 7.74
C PHE A 54 24.76 -5.12 7.01
N VAL A 55 24.52 -4.94 5.71
CA VAL A 55 23.98 -5.95 4.81
C VAL A 55 25.14 -6.74 4.22
N LEU A 56 25.54 -7.80 4.91
CA LEU A 56 26.75 -8.57 4.58
C LEU A 56 26.60 -9.39 3.30
N SER A 57 25.36 -9.77 2.96
CA SER A 57 25.04 -10.45 1.72
C SER A 57 23.62 -10.10 1.27
N PRO A 58 23.32 -10.03 -0.03
CA PRO A 58 22.01 -9.64 -0.55
C PRO A 58 20.89 -10.58 -0.06
N THR A 59 19.80 -10.00 0.43
CA THR A 59 18.58 -10.73 0.80
C THR A 59 17.67 -10.95 -0.40
N ARG A 60 16.85 -12.02 -0.40
CA ARG A 60 15.92 -12.31 -1.50
C ARG A 60 14.76 -11.33 -1.56
N ARG A 61 14.41 -10.77 -0.41
CA ARG A 61 13.42 -9.71 -0.27
C ARG A 61 14.15 -8.45 0.18
N PRO A 62 13.68 -7.25 -0.21
CA PRO A 62 14.14 -6.03 0.42
C PRO A 62 14.00 -6.21 1.94
N HIS A 63 15.07 -5.98 2.71
CA HIS A 63 14.97 -6.06 4.16
C HIS A 63 13.90 -5.05 4.64
N PRO A 64 13.23 -5.29 5.79
CA PRO A 64 12.05 -4.54 6.21
C PRO A 64 12.21 -3.00 6.22
N CYS A 65 13.45 -2.53 6.21
CA CYS A 65 13.83 -1.13 6.34
C CYS A 65 14.20 -0.44 5.01
N SER A 66 14.24 -1.16 3.88
CA SER A 66 14.47 -0.64 2.51
C SER A 66 13.49 0.45 2.03
N SER A 67 12.48 0.78 2.84
CA SER A 67 11.48 1.81 2.58
C SER A 67 11.76 3.14 3.30
N ARG A 68 12.84 3.23 4.09
CA ARG A 68 13.27 4.46 4.76
C ARG A 68 14.51 5.02 4.05
N SER A 69 14.35 6.16 3.39
CA SER A 69 15.43 6.89 2.71
C SER A 69 16.54 7.38 3.64
N ASP A 70 16.28 7.42 4.94
CA ASP A 70 17.10 8.13 5.92
C ASP A 70 18.13 7.22 6.63
N LEU A 71 18.18 5.94 6.28
CA LEU A 71 19.07 4.95 6.89
C LEU A 71 20.24 4.63 5.95
N ILE A 72 21.44 4.46 6.52
CA ILE A 72 22.64 4.10 5.76
C ILE A 72 22.85 2.60 5.80
N ASP A 73 22.87 2.00 4.61
CA ASP A 73 23.16 0.58 4.39
C ASP A 73 24.59 0.42 3.85
N PHE A 74 25.40 -0.39 4.53
CA PHE A 74 26.64 -0.91 3.98
C PHE A 74 26.36 -2.28 3.38
N THR A 75 26.59 -2.41 2.08
CA THR A 75 26.02 -3.53 1.28
C THR A 75 26.95 -4.73 1.10
N THR A 76 28.14 -4.67 1.70
CA THR A 76 29.08 -5.78 1.74
C THR A 76 29.78 -5.86 3.09
N PHE A 77 30.37 -7.02 3.38
CA PHE A 77 31.24 -7.18 4.54
C PHE A 77 32.43 -6.22 4.51
N ALA A 78 33.06 -6.02 3.35
CA ALA A 78 34.21 -5.14 3.21
C ALA A 78 33.83 -3.69 3.56
N ASP A 79 32.71 -3.18 3.04
CA ASP A 79 32.25 -1.82 3.34
C ASP A 79 31.96 -1.63 4.83
N ALA A 80 31.37 -2.64 5.48
CA ALA A 80 31.08 -2.61 6.91
C ALA A 80 32.37 -2.65 7.76
N ASP A 81 33.31 -3.53 7.41
CA ASP A 81 34.60 -3.69 8.09
C ASP A 81 35.44 -2.40 7.96
N ASP A 82 35.59 -1.90 6.73
CA ASP A 82 36.34 -0.67 6.42
C ASP A 82 35.70 0.53 7.13
N PHE A 83 34.38 0.67 7.11
CA PHE A 83 33.68 1.75 7.81
C PHE A 83 33.98 1.73 9.32
N LEU A 84 33.89 0.56 9.95
CA LEU A 84 34.14 0.43 11.38
C LEU A 84 35.61 0.72 11.73
N LEU A 85 36.56 0.32 10.87
CA LEU A 85 37.99 0.58 11.03
C LEU A 85 38.34 2.06 10.85
N GLU A 86 37.81 2.69 9.80
CA GLU A 86 38.11 4.09 9.45
C GLU A 86 37.45 5.10 10.39
N ASN A 87 36.38 4.71 11.07
CA ASN A 87 35.55 5.61 11.86
C ASN A 87 35.35 5.12 13.31
N PRO A 88 36.40 5.08 14.16
CA PRO A 88 36.34 4.55 15.54
C PRO A 88 35.49 5.40 16.51
N ASP A 89 35.20 6.65 16.17
CA ASP A 89 34.35 7.59 16.92
C ASP A 89 32.84 7.41 16.65
N ILE A 90 32.45 6.75 15.55
CA ILE A 90 31.04 6.58 15.16
C ILE A 90 30.41 5.37 15.86
N ASN A 91 29.69 5.63 16.95
CA ASN A 91 29.06 4.58 17.76
C ASN A 91 27.54 4.67 17.69
N PRO A 92 26.89 4.04 16.70
CA PRO A 92 25.44 4.04 16.56
C PRO A 92 24.78 3.41 17.78
N ARG A 93 23.60 3.92 18.15
CA ARG A 93 22.80 3.30 19.22
C ARG A 93 22.34 1.89 18.85
N THR A 94 21.93 1.69 17.59
CA THR A 94 21.50 0.41 17.05
C THR A 94 22.35 0.01 15.84
N VAL A 95 22.83 -1.24 15.84
CA VAL A 95 23.44 -1.85 14.66
C VAL A 95 22.58 -3.04 14.23
N ALA A 96 22.10 -3.01 12.99
CA ALA A 96 21.42 -4.15 12.39
C ALA A 96 22.37 -4.88 11.43
N VAL A 97 22.60 -6.17 11.65
CA VAL A 97 23.44 -7.02 10.80
C VAL A 97 22.54 -8.01 10.06
N ILE A 98 22.60 -7.97 8.74
CA ILE A 98 21.71 -8.70 7.84
C ILE A 98 22.55 -9.64 6.96
N THR A 99 22.18 -10.91 6.91
CA THR A 99 22.81 -11.92 6.05
C THR A 99 21.78 -12.91 5.49
N HIS A 100 22.02 -13.42 4.27
CA HIS A 100 21.20 -14.39 3.54
C HIS A 100 21.89 -15.76 3.44
N GLY A 101 23.13 -15.88 3.90
CA GLY A 101 23.91 -17.10 3.66
C GLY A 101 25.38 -17.02 4.03
N ASP A 102 25.91 -15.83 4.24
CA ASP A 102 27.30 -15.65 4.63
C ASP A 102 27.41 -15.47 6.15
N PHE A 103 27.34 -16.59 6.87
CA PHE A 103 27.55 -16.61 8.31
C PHE A 103 29.02 -16.30 8.66
N SER A 104 29.96 -16.65 7.78
CA SER A 104 31.39 -16.43 8.03
C SER A 104 31.73 -14.94 8.13
N SER A 105 31.15 -14.11 7.26
CA SER A 105 31.27 -12.66 7.33
C SER A 105 30.58 -12.08 8.57
N LEU A 106 29.43 -12.63 8.95
CA LEU A 106 28.74 -12.21 10.18
C LEU A 106 29.62 -12.48 11.40
N ARG A 107 30.14 -13.71 11.55
CA ARG A 107 31.04 -14.08 12.64
C ARG A 107 32.29 -13.19 12.64
N SER A 108 32.92 -13.01 11.49
CA SER A 108 34.12 -12.20 11.34
C SER A 108 33.91 -10.75 11.75
N LEU A 109 32.76 -10.15 11.42
CA LEU A 109 32.44 -8.76 11.79
C LEU A 109 32.41 -8.58 13.31
N PHE A 110 31.70 -9.46 14.01
CA PHE A 110 31.57 -9.40 15.47
C PHE A 110 32.88 -9.74 16.18
N GLU A 111 33.68 -10.68 15.67
CA GLU A 111 34.97 -11.04 16.25
C GLU A 111 36.02 -9.93 16.07
N LYS A 112 36.13 -9.34 14.88
CA LYS A 112 37.08 -8.24 14.60
C LYS A 112 36.78 -6.97 15.41
N HIS A 113 35.49 -6.68 15.61
CA HIS A 113 35.01 -5.45 16.26
C HIS A 113 34.41 -5.70 17.65
N ALA A 114 34.80 -6.80 18.31
CA ALA A 114 34.20 -7.27 19.56
C ALA A 114 34.15 -6.19 20.65
N GLU A 115 35.26 -5.48 20.87
CA GLU A 115 35.33 -4.40 21.87
C GLU A 115 34.28 -3.32 21.62
N ARG A 116 34.04 -2.99 20.36
CA ARG A 116 33.09 -1.94 19.98
C ARG A 116 31.66 -2.37 20.24
N PHE A 117 31.30 -3.58 19.81
CA PHE A 117 29.98 -4.14 20.05
C PHE A 117 29.70 -4.33 21.54
N GLU A 118 30.72 -4.67 22.34
CA GLU A 118 30.56 -4.87 23.78
C GLU A 118 30.44 -3.54 24.55
N LYS A 119 31.29 -2.55 24.26
CA LYS A 119 31.43 -1.32 25.06
C LYS A 119 30.62 -0.14 24.56
N HIS A 120 30.34 -0.06 23.26
CA HIS A 120 29.83 1.17 22.64
C HIS A 120 28.46 1.01 21.99
N ILE A 121 28.17 -0.15 21.42
CA ILE A 121 26.87 -0.42 20.79
C ILE A 121 25.84 -0.82 21.86
N GLN A 122 24.67 -0.17 21.87
CA GLN A 122 23.65 -0.41 22.90
C GLN A 122 22.59 -1.42 22.48
N ARG A 123 22.40 -1.60 21.16
CA ARG A 123 21.39 -2.49 20.59
C ARG A 123 21.95 -3.15 19.35
N VAL A 124 21.90 -4.47 19.34
CA VAL A 124 22.25 -5.26 18.17
C VAL A 124 21.00 -5.98 17.66
N GLU A 125 20.77 -5.91 16.36
CA GLU A 125 19.73 -6.66 15.66
C GLU A 125 20.41 -7.59 14.65
N VAL A 126 20.03 -8.87 14.65
CA VAL A 126 20.58 -9.87 13.73
C VAL A 126 19.45 -10.47 12.91
N LEU A 127 19.57 -10.35 11.58
CA LEU A 127 18.66 -10.91 10.60
C LEU A 127 19.39 -11.93 9.74
N ILE A 128 18.94 -13.18 9.79
CA ILE A 128 19.51 -14.30 9.02
C ILE A 128 18.40 -14.92 8.18
N GLU A 129 18.51 -14.85 6.86
CA GLU A 129 17.55 -15.43 5.92
C GLU A 129 18.18 -16.64 5.21
N SER A 130 17.42 -17.70 4.94
CA SER A 130 17.80 -18.82 4.05
C SER A 130 19.14 -19.54 4.35
N TYR A 131 19.66 -19.42 5.58
CA TYR A 131 20.87 -20.10 6.04
C TYR A 131 20.57 -21.07 7.18
N ASN A 132 20.90 -22.35 7.01
CA ASN A 132 20.70 -23.35 8.05
C ASN A 132 21.83 -23.26 9.09
N LEU A 133 21.52 -22.65 10.24
CA LEU A 133 22.44 -22.56 11.36
C LEU A 133 22.72 -23.95 11.96
N THR A 134 23.99 -24.21 12.24
CA THR A 134 24.41 -25.27 13.16
C THR A 134 24.20 -24.83 14.62
N SER A 135 24.24 -25.76 15.56
CA SER A 135 24.12 -25.43 16.99
C SER A 135 25.23 -24.49 17.49
N GLU A 136 26.46 -24.65 16.99
CA GLU A 136 27.59 -23.77 17.35
C GLU A 136 27.40 -22.35 16.82
N GLU A 137 26.91 -22.22 15.59
CA GLU A 137 26.62 -20.91 14.99
C GLU A 137 25.46 -20.21 15.70
N LEU A 138 24.43 -20.96 16.11
CA LEU A 138 23.35 -20.39 16.91
C LEU A 138 23.84 -19.97 18.30
N ASP A 139 24.68 -20.77 18.96
CA ASP A 139 25.28 -20.42 20.24
C ASP A 139 26.09 -19.12 20.13
N PHE A 140 26.86 -18.97 19.05
CA PHE A 140 27.55 -17.72 18.74
C PHE A 140 26.58 -16.54 18.63
N VAL A 141 25.52 -16.65 17.82
CA VAL A 141 24.54 -15.57 17.65
C VAL A 141 23.90 -15.19 18.97
N LEU A 142 23.52 -16.16 19.80
CA LEU A 142 22.92 -15.94 21.12
C LEU A 142 23.92 -15.36 22.14
N SER A 143 25.22 -15.44 21.88
CA SER A 143 26.26 -14.83 22.71
C SER A 143 26.58 -13.37 22.37
N ILE A 144 26.03 -12.84 21.27
CA ILE A 144 26.30 -11.47 20.82
C ILE A 144 25.85 -10.47 21.91
N PRO A 145 26.73 -9.54 22.34
CA PRO A 145 26.38 -8.58 23.38
C PRO A 145 25.26 -7.64 22.90
N HIS A 146 24.38 -7.28 23.83
CA HIS A 146 23.26 -6.35 23.58
C HIS A 146 22.34 -6.77 22.44
N LEU A 147 22.22 -8.07 22.16
CA LEU A 147 21.27 -8.61 21.19
C LEU A 147 19.84 -8.28 21.63
N THR A 148 19.17 -7.42 20.87
CA THR A 148 17.80 -6.95 21.12
C THR A 148 16.78 -7.50 20.15
N LYS A 149 17.23 -7.93 18.96
CA LYS A 149 16.38 -8.60 17.98
C LYS A 149 17.14 -9.73 17.32
N LEU A 150 16.51 -10.90 17.27
CA LEU A 150 16.96 -12.01 16.46
C LEU A 150 15.83 -12.40 15.53
N GLN A 151 16.09 -12.33 14.23
CA GLN A 151 15.16 -12.75 13.20
C GLN A 151 15.84 -13.79 12.31
N VAL A 152 15.20 -14.95 12.23
CA VAL A 152 15.66 -16.04 11.39
C VAL A 152 14.51 -16.58 10.56
N GLY A 153 14.69 -16.74 9.24
CA GLY A 153 13.59 -17.13 8.37
C GLY A 153 14.00 -17.99 7.19
N GLY A 154 13.18 -19.01 6.88
CA GLY A 154 13.47 -19.95 5.80
C GLY A 154 14.58 -20.94 6.15
N ILE A 155 14.68 -21.31 7.42
CA ILE A 155 15.78 -22.12 7.95
C ILE A 155 15.28 -23.38 8.66
N THR A 156 16.15 -24.38 8.78
CA THR A 156 15.91 -25.58 9.59
C THR A 156 16.67 -25.46 10.91
N LEU A 157 15.96 -25.29 12.03
CA LEU A 157 16.53 -25.33 13.39
C LEU A 157 16.29 -26.67 14.11
N GLY A 158 15.84 -27.71 13.39
CA GLY A 158 15.51 -29.01 14.00
C GLY A 158 16.65 -29.59 14.86
N SER A 159 17.91 -29.40 14.46
CA SER A 159 19.10 -29.83 15.20
C SER A 159 19.54 -28.87 16.32
N CYS A 160 19.01 -27.65 16.36
CA CYS A 160 19.43 -26.59 17.28
C CYS A 160 18.58 -26.51 18.56
N GLY A 161 17.64 -27.43 18.75
CA GLY A 161 16.71 -27.42 19.89
C GLY A 161 17.42 -27.40 21.25
N ASP A 162 18.49 -28.19 21.42
CA ASP A 162 19.25 -28.21 22.67
C ASP A 162 20.05 -26.92 22.91
N SER A 163 20.60 -26.32 21.85
CA SER A 163 21.30 -25.03 21.92
C SER A 163 20.34 -23.90 22.32
N LEU A 164 19.15 -23.84 21.70
CA LEU A 164 18.08 -22.91 22.10
C LEU A 164 17.70 -23.09 23.57
N ALA A 165 17.48 -24.33 24.00
CA ALA A 165 17.10 -24.63 25.38
C ALA A 165 18.16 -24.16 26.40
N GLN A 166 19.45 -24.25 26.05
CA GLN A 166 20.54 -23.88 26.95
C GLN A 166 20.86 -22.38 26.96
N ASN A 167 20.76 -21.71 25.81
CA ASN A 167 21.34 -20.37 25.63
C ASN A 167 20.31 -19.25 25.43
N LEU A 168 19.10 -19.55 24.94
CA LEU A 168 18.14 -18.49 24.63
C LEU A 168 17.79 -17.64 25.86
N GLN A 169 17.55 -18.27 27.03
CA GLN A 169 17.21 -17.59 28.27
C GLN A 169 18.28 -16.58 28.74
N LYS A 170 19.55 -16.76 28.33
CA LYS A 170 20.67 -15.87 28.70
C LYS A 170 20.63 -14.53 27.97
N CYS A 171 19.85 -14.43 26.89
CA CYS A 171 19.71 -13.21 26.08
C CYS A 171 18.83 -12.17 26.78
N ILE A 172 19.33 -11.56 27.86
CA ILE A 172 18.54 -10.66 28.73
C ILE A 172 18.08 -9.37 28.04
N SER A 173 18.74 -8.94 26.96
CA SER A 173 18.38 -7.73 26.21
C SER A 173 17.41 -8.01 25.05
N LEU A 174 17.09 -9.28 24.79
CA LEU A 174 16.30 -9.70 23.63
C LEU A 174 14.83 -9.29 23.78
N ASP A 175 14.42 -8.30 23.00
CA ASP A 175 13.07 -7.74 22.97
C ASP A 175 12.20 -8.40 21.90
N GLN A 176 12.80 -8.71 20.74
CA GLN A 176 12.10 -9.26 19.59
C GLN A 176 12.73 -10.56 19.11
N LEU A 177 11.93 -11.64 19.08
CA LEU A 177 12.36 -12.93 18.59
C LEU A 177 11.45 -13.39 17.46
N VAL A 178 12.03 -13.56 16.27
CA VAL A 178 11.33 -14.01 15.07
C VAL A 178 12.05 -15.25 14.54
N ILE A 179 11.40 -16.40 14.55
CA ILE A 179 11.97 -17.65 14.06
C ILE A 179 10.94 -18.34 13.15
N LEU A 180 11.01 -18.05 11.85
CA LEU A 180 10.04 -18.48 10.86
C LEU A 180 10.44 -19.81 10.21
N GLY A 181 9.51 -20.77 10.17
CA GLY A 181 9.71 -22.04 9.47
C GLY A 181 10.72 -22.98 10.13
N HIS A 182 10.93 -22.83 11.44
CA HIS A 182 12.02 -23.40 12.23
C HIS A 182 12.11 -24.94 12.32
N GLN A 183 11.04 -25.69 12.01
CA GLN A 183 10.97 -27.16 12.08
C GLN A 183 11.17 -27.78 13.48
N ILE A 184 11.12 -26.99 14.55
CA ILE A 184 11.14 -27.49 15.92
C ILE A 184 9.72 -27.94 16.28
N ARG A 185 9.58 -29.20 16.71
CA ARG A 185 8.28 -29.75 17.11
C ARG A 185 7.95 -29.46 18.56
N ASP A 186 8.89 -29.70 19.48
CA ASP A 186 8.68 -29.61 20.93
C ASP A 186 9.53 -28.46 21.51
N TRP A 187 8.86 -27.56 22.22
CA TRP A 187 9.46 -26.38 22.86
C TRP A 187 9.51 -26.49 24.38
N SER A 188 9.15 -27.63 24.96
CA SER A 188 9.05 -27.83 26.42
C SER A 188 10.34 -27.53 27.19
N ARG A 189 11.50 -27.69 26.55
CA ARG A 189 12.82 -27.40 27.14
C ARG A 189 13.28 -25.96 26.98
N VAL A 190 12.63 -25.18 26.12
CA VAL A 190 13.06 -23.83 25.76
C VAL A 190 12.40 -22.82 26.69
N VAL A 191 13.21 -22.04 27.38
CA VAL A 191 12.76 -20.93 28.22
C VAL A 191 13.09 -19.61 27.52
N PHE A 192 12.06 -18.83 27.21
CA PHE A 192 12.24 -17.51 26.61
C PHE A 192 12.72 -16.48 27.65
N PRO A 193 13.54 -15.49 27.25
CA PRO A 193 13.89 -14.36 28.11
C PRO A 193 12.66 -13.56 28.52
N LEU A 194 12.72 -13.00 29.75
CA LEU A 194 11.64 -12.17 30.29
C LEU A 194 11.48 -10.83 29.57
N SER A 195 12.52 -10.38 28.86
CA SER A 195 12.56 -9.14 28.09
C SER A 195 11.80 -9.21 26.76
N VAL A 196 11.48 -10.41 26.27
CA VAL A 196 10.81 -10.58 24.98
C VAL A 196 9.40 -9.98 25.02
N THR A 197 9.17 -8.93 24.24
CA THR A 197 7.85 -8.31 24.05
C THR A 197 7.21 -8.71 22.72
N VAL A 198 8.00 -9.15 21.74
CA VAL A 198 7.52 -9.61 20.42
C VAL A 198 8.04 -11.02 20.15
N LEU A 199 7.12 -11.96 19.93
CA LEU A 199 7.45 -13.33 19.55
C LEU A 199 6.72 -13.74 18.28
N ASP A 200 7.49 -14.12 17.26
CA ASP A 200 6.98 -14.74 16.05
C ASP A 200 7.66 -16.10 15.84
N ILE A 201 6.85 -17.15 15.85
CA ILE A 201 7.28 -18.53 15.59
C ILE A 201 6.39 -19.16 14.52
N SER A 202 6.01 -18.35 13.53
CA SER A 202 5.12 -18.72 12.44
C SER A 202 5.75 -19.70 11.43
N TRP A 203 4.92 -20.20 10.53
CA TRP A 203 5.26 -21.00 9.35
C TRP A 203 5.80 -22.40 9.62
N ASN A 204 5.43 -22.99 10.76
CA ASN A 204 5.72 -24.40 11.04
C ASN A 204 4.47 -25.13 11.55
N PRO A 205 3.69 -25.79 10.67
CA PRO A 205 2.40 -26.40 11.04
C PRO A 205 2.52 -27.67 11.89
N ASN A 206 3.74 -28.17 12.08
CA ASN A 206 4.02 -29.37 12.88
C ASN A 206 4.48 -29.03 14.31
N THR A 207 4.51 -27.74 14.68
CA THR A 207 4.88 -27.32 16.04
C THR A 207 3.80 -27.72 17.03
N ASP A 208 4.19 -28.40 18.10
CA ASP A 208 3.32 -28.65 19.24
C ASP A 208 3.31 -27.43 20.17
N ILE A 209 2.46 -26.44 19.83
CA ILE A 209 2.34 -25.19 20.60
C ILE A 209 1.91 -25.43 22.05
N SER A 210 1.29 -26.58 22.36
CA SER A 210 0.89 -26.89 23.74
C SER A 210 2.08 -27.07 24.70
N THR A 211 3.27 -27.34 24.15
CA THR A 211 4.52 -27.47 24.92
C THR A 211 5.15 -26.12 25.27
N MET A 212 4.68 -25.02 24.69
CA MET A 212 5.28 -23.70 24.85
C MET A 212 4.82 -22.99 26.11
N THR A 213 5.78 -22.38 26.81
CA THR A 213 5.50 -21.40 27.87
C THR A 213 5.82 -20.00 27.37
N PHE A 214 4.81 -19.18 27.13
CA PHE A 214 5.00 -17.82 26.60
C PHE A 214 5.64 -16.87 27.65
N PRO A 215 6.49 -15.90 27.21
CA PRO A 215 7.02 -14.87 28.10
C PRO A 215 5.88 -14.06 28.77
N PRO A 216 5.98 -13.72 30.07
CA PRO A 216 4.89 -13.05 30.78
C PRO A 216 4.65 -11.60 30.33
N HIS A 217 5.61 -10.96 29.68
CA HIS A 217 5.55 -9.56 29.22
C HIS A 217 5.34 -9.41 27.71
N ILE A 218 5.04 -10.52 27.02
CA ILE A 218 4.78 -10.49 25.58
C ILE A 218 3.59 -9.58 25.24
N ARG A 219 3.83 -8.64 24.31
CA ARG A 219 2.83 -7.73 23.77
C ARG A 219 2.27 -8.24 22.45
N ASP A 220 3.13 -8.73 21.57
CA ASP A 220 2.77 -9.14 20.22
C ASP A 220 3.18 -10.60 19.98
N LEU A 221 2.19 -11.45 19.67
CA LEU A 221 2.38 -12.88 19.44
C LEU A 221 1.87 -13.27 18.05
N PHE A 222 2.75 -13.88 17.26
CA PHE A 222 2.47 -14.34 15.91
C PHE A 222 2.66 -15.85 15.81
N LEU A 223 1.57 -16.54 15.46
CA LEU A 223 1.49 -17.99 15.32
C LEU A 223 0.81 -18.35 13.99
N ASN A 224 1.22 -17.68 12.92
CA ASN A 224 0.64 -17.82 11.60
C ASN A 224 1.07 -19.15 10.98
N ARG A 225 0.14 -19.91 10.40
CA ARG A 225 0.43 -21.22 9.77
C ARG A 225 1.15 -22.18 10.72
N SER A 226 0.73 -22.20 11.98
CA SER A 226 1.29 -23.04 13.05
C SER A 226 0.42 -24.28 13.36
N GLY A 227 -0.61 -24.53 12.55
CA GLY A 227 -1.45 -25.72 12.65
C GLY A 227 -2.46 -25.68 13.80
N ILE A 228 -2.74 -24.50 14.36
CA ILE A 228 -3.63 -24.31 15.50
C ILE A 228 -5.08 -24.62 15.10
N ASP A 229 -5.73 -25.48 15.87
CA ASP A 229 -7.16 -25.78 15.76
C ASP A 229 -7.94 -25.27 16.98
N ASP A 230 -9.26 -25.48 16.96
CA ASP A 230 -10.17 -24.95 17.99
C ASP A 230 -9.84 -25.47 19.39
N ASN A 231 -9.47 -26.76 19.52
CA ASN A 231 -9.15 -27.39 20.80
C ASN A 231 -7.85 -26.83 21.38
N LEU A 232 -6.84 -26.67 20.53
CA LEU A 232 -5.56 -26.13 20.95
C LEU A 232 -5.73 -24.69 21.43
N LEU A 233 -6.45 -23.85 20.68
CA LEU A 233 -6.71 -22.45 21.04
C LEU A 233 -7.35 -22.32 22.44
N VAL A 234 -8.33 -23.16 22.76
CA VAL A 234 -9.00 -23.18 24.08
C VAL A 234 -8.04 -23.59 25.21
N SER A 235 -7.10 -24.49 24.94
CA SER A 235 -6.13 -24.96 25.93
C SER A 235 -4.97 -23.99 26.20
N MET A 236 -4.74 -23.04 25.29
CA MET A 236 -3.60 -22.12 25.37
C MET A 236 -3.74 -21.13 26.52
N LYS A 237 -2.63 -20.90 27.21
CA LYS A 237 -2.53 -19.92 28.31
C LYS A 237 -1.84 -18.66 27.83
N PHE A 238 -2.63 -17.68 27.41
CA PHE A 238 -2.10 -16.41 26.95
C PHE A 238 -1.70 -15.48 28.11
N PRO A 239 -0.57 -14.76 28.01
CA PRO A 239 -0.18 -13.74 28.98
C PRO A 239 -1.13 -12.53 29.01
N LYS A 240 -1.32 -11.92 30.18
CA LYS A 240 -2.22 -10.76 30.39
C LYS A 240 -1.72 -9.45 29.75
N SER A 241 -0.46 -9.42 29.33
CA SER A 241 0.19 -8.31 28.64
C SER A 241 -0.13 -8.26 27.15
N LEU A 242 -0.68 -9.35 26.58
CA LEU A 242 -0.84 -9.51 25.15
C LEU A 242 -1.82 -8.50 24.56
N LYS A 243 -1.37 -7.75 23.55
CA LYS A 243 -2.12 -6.72 22.83
C LYS A 243 -2.42 -7.12 21.39
N THR A 244 -1.49 -7.83 20.75
CA THR A 244 -1.63 -8.29 19.36
C THR A 244 -1.52 -9.81 19.32
N LEU A 245 -2.49 -10.45 18.68
CA LEU A 245 -2.47 -11.88 18.41
C LEU A 245 -2.76 -12.13 16.93
N GLN A 246 -1.85 -12.80 16.23
CA GLN A 246 -2.07 -13.24 14.85
C GLN A 246 -2.05 -14.75 14.74
N LEU A 247 -3.12 -15.29 14.15
CA LEU A 247 -3.42 -16.70 13.97
C LEU A 247 -3.82 -16.99 12.52
N THR A 248 -3.24 -16.30 11.55
CA THR A 248 -3.60 -16.46 10.14
C THR A 248 -3.19 -17.83 9.59
N HIS A 249 -3.91 -18.32 8.57
CA HIS A 249 -3.57 -19.59 7.90
C HIS A 249 -3.47 -20.81 8.83
N ASN A 250 -4.30 -20.85 9.87
CA ASN A 250 -4.41 -21.99 10.79
C ASN A 250 -5.62 -22.88 10.40
N LYS A 251 -6.08 -23.73 11.32
CA LYS A 251 -7.13 -24.73 11.10
C LYS A 251 -8.38 -24.45 11.94
N LEU A 252 -8.61 -23.18 12.28
CA LEU A 252 -9.76 -22.77 13.08
C LEU A 252 -11.08 -22.92 12.29
N LYS A 253 -12.13 -23.41 12.95
CA LYS A 253 -13.46 -23.64 12.37
C LYS A 253 -14.58 -23.05 13.23
N GLU A 254 -14.59 -23.38 14.50
CA GLU A 254 -15.57 -22.92 15.49
C GLU A 254 -14.87 -22.00 16.50
N LEU A 255 -14.94 -20.70 16.27
CA LEU A 255 -14.18 -19.74 17.06
C LEU A 255 -14.91 -19.41 18.38
N SER A 256 -14.34 -19.87 19.50
CA SER A 256 -14.75 -19.42 20.84
C SER A 256 -13.93 -18.21 21.29
N VAL A 257 -14.50 -17.01 21.16
CA VAL A 257 -13.77 -15.75 21.46
C VAL A 257 -13.60 -15.48 22.97
N SER A 258 -14.39 -16.16 23.81
CA SER A 258 -14.31 -16.01 25.27
C SER A 258 -13.00 -16.52 25.88
N HIS A 259 -12.23 -17.35 25.16
CA HIS A 259 -10.93 -17.88 25.60
C HIS A 259 -9.76 -16.97 25.23
N LEU A 260 -10.01 -15.92 24.45
CA LEU A 260 -8.98 -14.97 24.04
C LEU A 260 -8.61 -14.02 25.19
N PRO A 261 -7.34 -13.55 25.25
CA PRO A 261 -6.89 -12.69 26.32
C PRO A 261 -7.69 -11.36 26.35
N PRO A 262 -8.19 -10.92 27.52
CA PRO A 262 -9.04 -9.74 27.62
C PRO A 262 -8.31 -8.43 27.29
N SER A 263 -6.98 -8.42 27.34
CA SER A 263 -6.11 -7.28 27.06
C SER A 263 -5.93 -6.94 25.58
N LEU A 264 -6.41 -7.81 24.67
CA LEU A 264 -6.20 -7.67 23.23
C LEU A 264 -6.79 -6.38 22.67
N GLU A 265 -6.02 -5.79 21.76
CA GLU A 265 -6.40 -4.61 20.97
C GLU A 265 -6.45 -4.94 19.48
N THR A 266 -5.62 -5.88 19.01
CA THR A 266 -5.58 -6.34 17.62
C THR A 266 -5.60 -7.85 17.55
N LEU A 267 -6.51 -8.38 16.73
CA LEU A 267 -6.65 -9.81 16.48
C LEU A 267 -6.77 -10.09 14.99
N ASP A 268 -5.90 -10.95 14.48
CA ASP A 268 -5.94 -11.44 13.11
C ASP A 268 -6.19 -12.95 13.07
N LEU A 269 -7.33 -13.32 12.48
CA LEU A 269 -7.81 -14.70 12.32
C LEU A 269 -8.03 -15.03 10.84
N SER A 270 -7.42 -14.26 9.95
CA SER A 270 -7.66 -14.34 8.52
C SER A 270 -7.16 -15.65 7.91
N SER A 271 -7.77 -16.06 6.79
CA SER A 271 -7.40 -17.26 6.04
C SER A 271 -7.45 -18.56 6.86
N ASN A 272 -8.45 -18.68 7.73
CA ASN A 272 -8.81 -19.94 8.40
C ASN A 272 -10.02 -20.56 7.69
N THR A 273 -10.74 -21.45 8.36
CA THR A 273 -11.99 -22.04 7.89
C THR A 273 -13.14 -21.72 8.84
N ILE A 274 -13.12 -20.56 9.49
CA ILE A 274 -14.06 -20.20 10.55
C ILE A 274 -15.46 -20.04 9.94
N SER A 275 -16.40 -20.85 10.40
CA SER A 275 -17.80 -20.83 9.97
C SER A 275 -18.76 -20.33 11.05
N ASN A 276 -18.29 -20.16 12.29
CA ASN A 276 -19.12 -19.75 13.41
C ASN A 276 -18.28 -19.10 14.51
N ILE A 277 -18.88 -18.12 15.20
CA ILE A 277 -18.26 -17.36 16.29
C ILE A 277 -19.18 -17.42 17.51
N VAL A 278 -18.63 -17.85 18.64
CA VAL A 278 -19.38 -18.03 19.89
C VAL A 278 -18.74 -17.27 21.05
N GLY A 279 -19.56 -16.70 21.92
CA GLY A 279 -19.13 -16.06 23.16
C GLY A 279 -18.98 -14.54 23.07
N SER A 280 -18.18 -13.97 23.98
CA SER A 280 -17.98 -12.52 24.12
C SER A 280 -16.56 -12.13 23.73
N TRP A 281 -16.44 -11.14 22.85
CA TRP A 281 -15.15 -10.61 22.42
C TRP A 281 -14.40 -9.91 23.56
N PRO A 282 -13.05 -9.94 23.57
CA PRO A 282 -12.25 -9.09 24.45
C PRO A 282 -12.66 -7.60 24.34
N PRO A 283 -12.86 -6.91 25.48
CA PRO A 283 -13.52 -5.60 25.51
C PRO A 283 -12.69 -4.44 24.93
N TYR A 284 -11.37 -4.60 24.85
CA TYR A 284 -10.44 -3.57 24.36
C TYR A 284 -10.06 -3.72 22.89
N LEU A 285 -10.67 -4.67 22.17
CA LEU A 285 -10.40 -4.88 20.75
C LEU A 285 -10.76 -3.64 19.93
N LYS A 286 -9.79 -3.18 19.15
CA LYS A 286 -9.90 -2.07 18.19
C LYS A 286 -9.85 -2.56 16.75
N THR A 287 -9.14 -3.66 16.49
CA THR A 287 -9.00 -4.25 15.15
C THR A 287 -9.30 -5.74 15.19
N ILE A 288 -10.23 -6.18 14.34
CA ILE A 288 -10.52 -7.60 14.09
C ILE A 288 -10.40 -7.84 12.59
N LEU A 289 -9.54 -8.79 12.21
CA LEU A 289 -9.36 -9.23 10.83
C LEU A 289 -9.83 -10.69 10.71
N LEU A 290 -10.84 -10.91 9.88
CA LEU A 290 -11.49 -12.21 9.64
C LEU A 290 -11.56 -12.52 8.14
N HIS A 291 -10.70 -11.89 7.33
CA HIS A 291 -10.79 -12.04 5.88
C HIS A 291 -10.47 -13.48 5.44
N GLY A 292 -11.09 -13.97 4.36
CA GLY A 292 -10.78 -15.31 3.83
C GLY A 292 -11.21 -16.45 4.76
N ASN A 293 -12.42 -16.40 5.30
CA ASN A 293 -12.99 -17.45 6.15
C ASN A 293 -14.27 -18.02 5.51
N ALA A 294 -15.02 -18.84 6.26
CA ALA A 294 -16.28 -19.44 5.83
C ALA A 294 -17.50 -18.82 6.55
N LEU A 295 -17.40 -17.55 6.99
CA LEU A 295 -18.46 -16.87 7.73
C LEU A 295 -19.67 -16.64 6.82
N ASN A 296 -20.86 -16.93 7.34
CA ASN A 296 -22.15 -16.74 6.70
C ASN A 296 -23.13 -16.05 7.66
N ASP A 297 -24.39 -15.91 7.26
CA ASP A 297 -25.40 -15.15 8.01
C ASP A 297 -25.62 -15.66 9.45
N LYS A 298 -25.44 -16.97 9.68
CA LYS A 298 -25.64 -17.62 11.00
C LYS A 298 -24.40 -17.59 11.89
N SER A 299 -23.24 -17.25 11.33
CA SER A 299 -21.97 -17.27 12.06
C SER A 299 -21.93 -16.32 13.25
N PHE A 300 -22.87 -15.36 13.30
CA PHE A 300 -22.96 -14.34 14.34
C PHE A 300 -24.13 -14.57 15.31
N ASP A 301 -24.94 -15.63 15.13
CA ASP A 301 -26.14 -15.85 15.94
C ASP A 301 -25.81 -16.18 17.42
N SER A 302 -24.64 -16.76 17.66
CA SER A 302 -24.18 -17.23 18.97
C SER A 302 -23.14 -16.32 19.64
N MET A 303 -22.80 -15.19 19.03
CA MET A 303 -21.95 -14.17 19.68
C MET A 303 -22.80 -13.16 20.44
N ALA A 304 -22.27 -12.63 21.55
CA ALA A 304 -23.00 -11.66 22.37
C ALA A 304 -23.17 -10.30 21.67
N SER A 305 -22.07 -9.63 21.35
CA SER A 305 -22.03 -8.37 20.61
C SER A 305 -20.61 -8.09 20.13
N TRP A 306 -20.46 -7.25 19.10
CA TRP A 306 -19.14 -6.74 18.71
C TRP A 306 -18.55 -5.87 19.85
N PRO A 307 -17.21 -5.84 20.01
CA PRO A 307 -16.58 -5.00 21.03
C PRO A 307 -16.86 -3.52 20.75
N GLN A 308 -17.23 -2.77 21.79
CA GLN A 308 -17.71 -1.38 21.63
C GLN A 308 -16.60 -0.42 21.12
N ASN A 309 -15.34 -0.73 21.41
CA ASN A 309 -14.18 0.06 20.97
C ASN A 309 -13.66 -0.33 19.57
N LEU A 310 -14.39 -1.17 18.83
CA LEU A 310 -13.94 -1.65 17.52
C LEU A 310 -13.92 -0.52 16.51
N GLN A 311 -12.73 -0.29 15.92
CA GLN A 311 -12.49 0.76 14.93
C GLN A 311 -12.30 0.20 13.52
N ARG A 312 -11.76 -1.02 13.40
CA ARG A 312 -11.48 -1.68 12.12
C ARG A 312 -12.01 -3.11 12.13
N LEU A 313 -12.84 -3.42 11.15
CA LEU A 313 -13.35 -4.76 10.91
C LEU A 313 -13.15 -5.15 9.45
N ARG A 314 -12.51 -6.30 9.22
CA ARG A 314 -12.42 -6.94 7.91
C ARG A 314 -13.17 -8.26 7.91
N LEU A 315 -14.18 -8.36 7.06
CA LEU A 315 -14.99 -9.56 6.80
C LEU A 315 -14.97 -9.92 5.32
N ASP A 316 -14.03 -9.38 4.55
CA ASP A 316 -13.93 -9.64 3.11
C ASP A 316 -13.56 -11.10 2.81
N VAL A 317 -13.93 -11.58 1.63
CA VAL A 317 -13.71 -12.97 1.20
C VAL A 317 -14.34 -13.95 2.20
N ASN A 318 -15.66 -13.84 2.37
CA ASN A 318 -16.49 -14.72 3.20
C ASN A 318 -17.77 -15.08 2.43
N GLN A 319 -18.77 -15.66 3.09
CA GLN A 319 -19.99 -16.20 2.50
C GLN A 319 -21.25 -15.57 3.10
N ILE A 320 -21.18 -14.29 3.50
CA ILE A 320 -22.32 -13.56 4.08
C ILE A 320 -23.28 -13.14 2.96
N HIS A 321 -24.59 -13.37 3.12
CA HIS A 321 -25.60 -13.08 2.09
C HIS A 321 -26.47 -11.87 2.45
N PHE A 322 -26.67 -11.59 3.74
CA PHE A 322 -27.55 -10.52 4.19
C PHE A 322 -26.86 -9.59 5.19
N LEU A 323 -26.92 -8.28 4.92
CA LEU A 323 -26.42 -7.24 5.84
C LEU A 323 -27.17 -7.23 7.18
N SER A 324 -28.39 -7.76 7.25
CA SER A 324 -29.15 -7.88 8.50
C SER A 324 -28.41 -8.66 9.59
N SER A 325 -27.52 -9.59 9.22
CA SER A 325 -26.66 -10.32 10.17
C SER A 325 -25.61 -9.42 10.83
N LEU A 326 -25.36 -8.23 10.28
CA LEU A 326 -24.40 -7.24 10.78
C LEU A 326 -25.08 -6.05 11.48
N LYS A 327 -26.36 -6.15 11.85
CA LYS A 327 -27.13 -5.05 12.46
C LYS A 327 -26.57 -4.53 13.81
N SER A 328 -25.67 -5.28 14.45
CA SER A 328 -25.08 -4.98 15.76
C SER A 328 -23.69 -4.35 15.67
N LEU A 329 -23.24 -3.91 14.48
CA LEU A 329 -21.95 -3.25 14.32
C LEU A 329 -21.87 -1.98 15.20
N PRO A 330 -20.72 -1.73 15.88
CA PRO A 330 -20.59 -0.64 16.82
C PRO A 330 -20.48 0.71 16.12
N ALA A 331 -20.98 1.76 16.76
CA ALA A 331 -21.05 3.11 16.19
C ALA A 331 -19.67 3.74 15.93
N ASP A 332 -18.63 3.34 16.67
CA ASP A 332 -17.25 3.85 16.57
C ASP A 332 -16.41 3.15 15.50
N LEU A 333 -17.03 2.29 14.68
CA LEU A 333 -16.36 1.65 13.56
C LEU A 333 -16.01 2.70 12.50
N HIS A 334 -14.72 2.79 12.16
CA HIS A 334 -14.17 3.74 11.18
C HIS A 334 -13.84 3.09 9.84
N TYR A 335 -13.50 1.80 9.85
CA TYR A 335 -13.12 1.02 8.68
C TYR A 335 -13.91 -0.29 8.65
N LEU A 336 -14.59 -0.53 7.53
CA LEU A 336 -15.34 -1.76 7.30
C LEU A 336 -15.05 -2.28 5.89
N ASP A 337 -14.60 -3.53 5.81
CA ASP A 337 -14.43 -4.24 4.55
C ASP A 337 -15.36 -5.45 4.48
N LEU A 338 -16.26 -5.41 3.51
CA LEU A 338 -17.30 -6.40 3.22
C LEU A 338 -17.14 -6.97 1.80
N SER A 339 -15.99 -6.75 1.17
CA SER A 339 -15.71 -7.15 -0.21
C SER A 339 -15.81 -8.67 -0.39
N GLN A 340 -16.11 -9.12 -1.61
CA GLN A 340 -16.11 -10.52 -2.01
C GLN A 340 -16.90 -11.41 -1.04
N ASN A 341 -18.12 -10.98 -0.72
CA ASN A 341 -19.12 -11.79 -0.03
C ASN A 341 -20.22 -12.19 -1.01
N HIS A 342 -21.31 -12.75 -0.52
CA HIS A 342 -22.45 -13.19 -1.33
C HIS A 342 -23.65 -12.25 -1.16
N PHE A 343 -23.43 -10.97 -0.84
CA PHE A 343 -24.50 -10.03 -0.60
C PHE A 343 -25.42 -9.90 -1.82
N THR A 344 -26.71 -10.10 -1.61
CA THR A 344 -27.71 -10.05 -2.69
C THR A 344 -28.46 -8.72 -2.75
N ARG A 345 -28.46 -7.95 -1.66
CA ARG A 345 -29.20 -6.69 -1.52
C ARG A 345 -28.67 -5.85 -0.38
N LEU A 346 -28.94 -4.55 -0.46
CA LEU A 346 -28.72 -3.60 0.62
C LEU A 346 -29.98 -3.40 1.50
N GLU A 347 -31.14 -3.92 1.07
CA GLU A 347 -32.37 -3.84 1.85
C GLU A 347 -32.33 -4.75 3.09
N VAL A 348 -32.91 -4.26 4.18
CA VAL A 348 -33.11 -5.01 5.43
C VAL A 348 -34.59 -5.09 5.72
N ALA A 349 -35.15 -6.29 5.82
CA ALA A 349 -36.57 -6.46 6.12
C ALA A 349 -36.96 -5.77 7.45
N ASN A 350 -38.18 -5.23 7.52
CA ASN A 350 -38.75 -4.60 8.71
C ASN A 350 -38.01 -3.35 9.23
N SER A 351 -37.28 -2.63 8.37
CA SER A 351 -36.53 -1.42 8.73
C SER A 351 -37.28 -0.10 8.44
N ALA A 352 -38.61 -0.06 8.58
CA ALA A 352 -39.36 1.18 8.37
C ALA A 352 -38.90 2.30 9.34
N PRO A 353 -38.77 3.57 8.90
CA PRO A 353 -39.16 4.12 7.58
C PRO A 353 -38.10 3.99 6.46
N TYR A 354 -36.89 3.51 6.76
CA TYR A 354 -35.77 3.48 5.82
C TYR A 354 -35.34 2.02 5.50
N PRO A 355 -35.71 1.48 4.32
CA PRO A 355 -35.68 0.04 4.04
C PRO A 355 -34.27 -0.57 3.86
N TYR A 356 -33.20 0.23 3.98
CA TYR A 356 -31.83 -0.19 3.73
C TYR A 356 -31.02 -0.31 5.01
N PHE A 357 -29.91 -1.05 4.92
CA PHE A 357 -28.97 -1.18 6.03
C PHE A 357 -28.38 0.19 6.43
N VAL A 358 -28.41 0.48 7.72
CA VAL A 358 -27.80 1.69 8.29
C VAL A 358 -26.39 1.35 8.75
N PHE A 359 -25.39 1.82 8.02
CA PHE A 359 -24.00 1.64 8.39
C PHE A 359 -23.62 2.47 9.62
N PRO A 360 -22.57 2.08 10.38
CA PRO A 360 -22.09 2.83 11.54
C PRO A 360 -21.82 4.31 11.25
N ARG A 361 -22.28 5.20 12.14
CA ARG A 361 -22.26 6.66 11.93
C ARG A 361 -20.86 7.29 11.84
N ASN A 362 -19.83 6.67 12.42
CA ASN A 362 -18.45 7.17 12.40
C ASN A 362 -17.59 6.52 11.29
N LEU A 363 -18.22 5.77 10.38
CA LEU A 363 -17.53 5.05 9.32
C LEU A 363 -16.91 6.00 8.31
N LYS A 364 -15.57 5.95 8.18
CA LYS A 364 -14.79 6.78 7.25
C LYS A 364 -14.46 6.06 5.95
N THR A 365 -14.33 4.73 6.00
CA THR A 365 -13.95 3.89 4.85
C THR A 365 -14.83 2.65 4.78
N LEU A 366 -15.44 2.43 3.62
CA LEU A 366 -16.28 1.27 3.32
C LEU A 366 -15.86 0.62 2.00
N PHE A 367 -15.58 -0.68 2.06
CA PHE A 367 -15.35 -1.51 0.88
C PHE A 367 -16.46 -2.54 0.73
N LEU A 368 -17.05 -2.61 -0.46
CA LEU A 368 -18.09 -3.55 -0.88
C LEU A 368 -17.69 -4.27 -2.18
N THR A 369 -16.42 -4.20 -2.57
CA THR A 369 -15.90 -4.66 -3.86
C THR A 369 -16.25 -6.12 -4.15
N GLY A 370 -16.61 -6.45 -5.39
CA GLY A 370 -16.80 -7.83 -5.84
C GLY A 370 -18.04 -8.52 -5.27
N ASN A 371 -19.01 -7.77 -4.76
CA ASN A 371 -20.34 -8.29 -4.41
C ASN A 371 -21.27 -8.25 -5.64
N ASP A 372 -20.97 -9.05 -6.65
CA ASP A 372 -21.60 -9.04 -7.97
C ASP A 372 -23.06 -9.55 -7.98
N ARG A 373 -23.52 -10.14 -6.87
CA ARG A 373 -24.89 -10.63 -6.68
C ARG A 373 -25.87 -9.56 -6.23
N PHE A 374 -25.40 -8.34 -5.94
CA PHE A 374 -26.28 -7.24 -5.58
C PHE A 374 -27.34 -7.03 -6.65
N LYS A 375 -28.59 -6.94 -6.19
CA LYS A 375 -29.75 -6.53 -6.95
C LYS A 375 -30.21 -5.19 -6.40
N TYR A 376 -30.49 -4.27 -7.30
CA TYR A 376 -31.02 -2.96 -6.98
C TYR A 376 -32.48 -2.90 -7.40
N THR A 377 -33.34 -2.49 -6.49
CA THR A 377 -34.77 -2.31 -6.74
C THR A 377 -35.10 -0.82 -6.78
N ASN A 378 -36.06 -0.45 -7.62
CA ASN A 378 -36.56 0.92 -7.66
C ASN A 378 -37.41 1.16 -6.42
N SER A 379 -36.86 1.90 -5.46
CA SER A 379 -37.50 2.32 -4.22
C SER A 379 -37.72 3.82 -4.22
N VAL A 380 -38.68 4.29 -3.42
CA VAL A 380 -38.87 5.74 -3.18
C VAL A 380 -37.67 6.34 -2.45
N ASN A 381 -37.01 5.54 -1.60
CA ASN A 381 -35.83 5.96 -0.86
C ASN A 381 -34.55 5.59 -1.63
N ARG A 382 -33.58 6.51 -1.66
CA ARG A 382 -32.21 6.20 -2.10
C ARG A 382 -31.42 5.54 -0.97
N ILE A 383 -30.44 4.73 -1.33
CA ILE A 383 -29.44 4.18 -0.41
C ILE A 383 -28.52 5.32 0.04
N GLU A 384 -28.58 5.60 1.33
CA GLU A 384 -27.74 6.56 2.04
C GLU A 384 -26.57 5.88 2.76
N PHE A 385 -25.45 6.59 2.80
CA PHE A 385 -24.25 6.22 3.55
C PHE A 385 -23.99 7.25 4.66
N PRO A 386 -23.25 6.90 5.73
CA PRO A 386 -22.99 7.82 6.84
C PRO A 386 -22.27 9.08 6.35
N SER A 387 -22.65 10.23 6.88
CA SER A 387 -22.10 11.53 6.48
C SER A 387 -20.61 11.70 6.76
N THR A 388 -20.02 10.86 7.62
CA THR A 388 -18.58 10.83 7.93
C THR A 388 -17.76 10.04 6.90
N LEU A 389 -18.41 9.37 5.94
CA LEU A 389 -17.74 8.52 4.97
C LEU A 389 -16.92 9.35 3.98
N THR A 390 -15.62 9.05 3.92
CA THR A 390 -14.65 9.75 3.05
C THR A 390 -14.20 8.90 1.87
N LYS A 391 -14.28 7.56 1.98
CA LYS A 391 -13.88 6.61 0.95
C LYS A 391 -14.92 5.51 0.81
N LEU A 392 -15.41 5.34 -0.41
CA LEU A 392 -16.36 4.29 -0.78
C LEU A 392 -15.84 3.55 -2.01
N ASN A 393 -15.71 2.22 -1.89
CA ASN A 393 -15.45 1.35 -3.01
C ASN A 393 -16.60 0.35 -3.17
N MET A 394 -17.24 0.39 -4.34
CA MET A 394 -18.29 -0.52 -4.78
C MET A 394 -17.97 -1.07 -6.17
N ASP A 395 -16.69 -1.39 -6.40
CA ASP A 395 -16.25 -1.98 -7.65
C ASP A 395 -16.86 -3.37 -7.83
N GLY A 396 -17.31 -3.74 -9.03
CA GLY A 396 -17.85 -5.07 -9.28
C GLY A 396 -19.13 -5.38 -8.49
N CYS A 397 -19.95 -4.38 -8.19
CA CYS A 397 -21.20 -4.52 -7.42
C CYS A 397 -22.45 -4.64 -8.31
N ASN A 398 -22.31 -4.88 -9.62
CA ASN A 398 -23.43 -5.03 -10.55
C ASN A 398 -24.35 -3.78 -10.64
N ILE A 399 -23.79 -2.59 -10.43
CA ILE A 399 -24.53 -1.32 -10.52
C ILE A 399 -24.82 -1.00 -11.99
N SER A 400 -26.09 -0.81 -12.36
CA SER A 400 -26.48 -0.34 -13.70
C SER A 400 -26.92 1.11 -13.74
N SER A 401 -27.45 1.63 -12.63
CA SER A 401 -27.99 3.00 -12.50
C SER A 401 -27.52 3.61 -11.19
N LEU A 402 -27.18 4.90 -11.22
CA LEU A 402 -26.77 5.65 -10.03
C LEU A 402 -27.95 6.30 -9.29
N GLU A 403 -29.17 6.17 -9.82
CA GLU A 403 -30.39 6.71 -9.19
C GLU A 403 -30.68 6.08 -7.83
N HIS A 404 -30.14 4.88 -7.58
CA HIS A 404 -30.32 4.16 -6.33
C HIS A 404 -29.58 4.80 -5.15
N PHE A 405 -28.60 5.67 -5.38
CA PHE A 405 -27.67 6.11 -4.34
C PHE A 405 -27.80 7.59 -4.02
N LYS A 406 -27.56 7.90 -2.75
CA LYS A 406 -27.27 9.25 -2.24
C LYS A 406 -25.91 9.20 -1.54
N PHE A 407 -24.86 9.53 -2.29
CA PHE A 407 -23.51 9.64 -1.77
C PHE A 407 -23.37 10.83 -0.80
N PRO A 408 -22.56 10.71 0.27
CA PRO A 408 -22.41 11.76 1.27
C PRO A 408 -21.45 12.88 0.81
N GLU A 409 -21.68 14.11 1.25
CA GLU A 409 -20.93 15.30 0.81
C GLU A 409 -19.44 15.32 1.20
N ASN A 410 -19.06 14.59 2.27
CA ASN A 410 -17.67 14.47 2.73
C ASN A 410 -16.86 13.41 1.96
N LEU A 411 -17.47 12.78 0.95
CA LEU A 411 -16.80 11.74 0.17
C LEU A 411 -15.66 12.37 -0.64
N THR A 412 -14.45 11.84 -0.45
CA THR A 412 -13.23 12.29 -1.14
C THR A 412 -12.84 11.35 -2.28
N SER A 413 -13.16 10.07 -2.14
CA SER A 413 -12.86 9.03 -3.13
C SER A 413 -14.06 8.11 -3.32
N LEU A 414 -14.49 7.98 -4.57
CA LEU A 414 -15.53 7.05 -5.01
C LEU A 414 -14.97 6.13 -6.09
N SER A 415 -15.05 4.82 -5.85
CA SER A 415 -14.73 3.80 -6.83
C SER A 415 -15.96 2.95 -7.11
N ILE A 416 -16.39 2.95 -8.38
CA ILE A 416 -17.54 2.20 -8.91
C ILE A 416 -17.14 1.54 -10.24
N SER A 417 -15.90 1.08 -10.32
CA SER A 417 -15.32 0.38 -11.47
C SER A 417 -15.90 -1.03 -11.61
N GLY A 418 -15.82 -1.63 -12.80
CA GLY A 418 -16.30 -2.99 -13.03
C GLY A 418 -17.80 -3.18 -12.86
N ASN A 419 -18.59 -2.12 -13.08
CA ASN A 419 -20.04 -2.14 -13.00
C ASN A 419 -20.66 -2.14 -14.41
N ARG A 420 -21.94 -1.82 -14.52
CA ARG A 420 -22.71 -1.82 -15.77
C ARG A 420 -23.30 -0.45 -16.08
N ILE A 421 -22.69 0.61 -15.55
CA ILE A 421 -23.17 1.99 -15.69
C ILE A 421 -22.98 2.42 -17.14
N ASP A 422 -24.05 2.80 -17.82
CA ASP A 422 -24.00 3.33 -19.19
C ASP A 422 -24.27 4.85 -19.27
N ASN A 423 -24.92 5.40 -18.24
CA ASN A 423 -25.25 6.81 -18.11
C ASN A 423 -24.92 7.34 -16.70
N ILE A 424 -23.85 8.11 -16.62
CA ILE A 424 -23.38 8.76 -15.38
C ILE A 424 -24.36 9.81 -14.84
N CYS A 425 -25.21 10.39 -15.70
CA CYS A 425 -26.18 11.41 -15.32
C CYS A 425 -27.38 10.84 -14.55
N THR A 426 -27.53 9.51 -14.47
CA THR A 426 -28.58 8.86 -13.66
C THR A 426 -28.46 9.16 -12.17
N TYR A 427 -27.31 9.65 -11.70
CA TYR A 427 -27.20 10.16 -10.34
C TYR A 427 -28.07 11.40 -10.11
N ASN A 428 -28.09 12.33 -11.08
CA ASN A 428 -28.71 13.65 -10.95
C ASN A 428 -30.25 13.56 -10.86
N GLY A 429 -30.84 14.40 -10.00
CA GLY A 429 -32.28 14.49 -9.78
C GLY A 429 -32.72 13.92 -8.44
N ASN A 430 -34.01 14.09 -8.10
CA ASN A 430 -34.58 13.64 -6.81
C ASN A 430 -33.76 14.06 -5.57
N GLY A 431 -33.27 15.31 -5.58
CA GLY A 431 -32.57 15.92 -4.45
C GLY A 431 -31.05 15.69 -4.38
N VAL A 432 -30.46 14.97 -5.33
CA VAL A 432 -28.99 14.81 -5.42
C VAL A 432 -28.44 15.24 -6.78
N ASP A 433 -27.18 15.68 -6.79
CA ASP A 433 -26.47 16.10 -8.00
C ASP A 433 -24.96 15.94 -7.81
N TRP A 434 -24.22 15.60 -8.87
CA TRP A 434 -22.76 15.47 -8.82
C TRP A 434 -22.06 16.72 -8.26
N THR A 435 -22.57 17.92 -8.54
CA THR A 435 -22.01 19.19 -8.03
C THR A 435 -22.10 19.35 -6.51
N GLN A 436 -22.93 18.56 -5.82
CA GLN A 436 -23.03 18.58 -4.36
C GLN A 436 -21.85 17.87 -3.68
N LEU A 437 -21.15 16.97 -4.39
CA LEU A 437 -20.01 16.21 -3.87
C LEU A 437 -18.73 17.07 -3.86
N ASN A 438 -18.77 18.17 -3.12
CA ASN A 438 -17.75 19.22 -3.12
C ASN A 438 -16.38 18.77 -2.62
N HIS A 439 -16.28 17.67 -1.88
CA HIS A 439 -15.00 17.12 -1.41
C HIS A 439 -14.45 16.01 -2.30
N LEU A 440 -15.20 15.57 -3.32
CA LEU A 440 -14.78 14.46 -4.16
C LEU A 440 -13.60 14.88 -5.03
N SER A 441 -12.44 14.29 -4.76
CA SER A 441 -11.21 14.54 -5.50
C SER A 441 -10.87 13.40 -6.46
N LYS A 442 -11.33 12.17 -6.19
CA LYS A 442 -11.05 10.98 -7.00
C LYS A 442 -12.32 10.22 -7.36
N LEU A 443 -12.53 10.01 -8.66
CA LEU A 443 -13.64 9.21 -9.20
C LEU A 443 -13.11 8.15 -10.17
N GLU A 444 -13.29 6.88 -9.81
CA GLU A 444 -12.90 5.72 -10.61
C GLU A 444 -14.14 5.02 -11.19
N LEU A 445 -14.21 4.97 -12.52
CA LEU A 445 -15.31 4.41 -13.31
C LEU A 445 -14.81 3.39 -14.34
N VAL A 446 -13.65 2.78 -14.10
CA VAL A 446 -12.99 1.85 -15.02
C VAL A 446 -13.89 0.67 -15.33
N TYR A 447 -13.85 0.11 -16.54
CA TYR A 447 -14.56 -1.12 -16.88
C TYR A 447 -16.09 -1.00 -16.64
N ASN A 448 -16.70 0.02 -17.22
CA ASN A 448 -18.15 0.26 -17.22
C ASN A 448 -18.68 0.24 -18.67
N ARG A 449 -19.88 0.79 -18.91
CA ARG A 449 -20.52 0.82 -20.23
C ARG A 449 -20.82 2.24 -20.70
N ILE A 450 -20.14 3.24 -20.14
CA ILE A 450 -20.44 4.65 -20.36
C ILE A 450 -20.21 4.99 -21.83
N LYS A 451 -21.27 5.45 -22.50
CA LYS A 451 -21.22 5.76 -23.95
C LYS A 451 -20.98 7.24 -24.24
N THR A 452 -21.33 8.10 -23.28
CA THR A 452 -21.28 9.55 -23.45
C THR A 452 -21.19 10.25 -22.10
N LEU A 453 -20.61 11.45 -22.11
CA LEU A 453 -20.57 12.38 -20.97
C LEU A 453 -21.50 13.59 -21.19
N GLN A 454 -22.41 13.51 -22.17
CA GLN A 454 -23.37 14.57 -22.42
C GLN A 454 -24.20 14.88 -21.16
N GLU A 455 -24.40 16.16 -20.94
CA GLU A 455 -25.14 16.78 -19.83
C GLU A 455 -24.48 16.57 -18.45
N TRP A 456 -23.37 15.83 -18.37
CA TRP A 456 -22.67 15.60 -17.12
C TRP A 456 -21.86 16.83 -16.69
N VAL A 457 -22.15 17.31 -15.48
CA VAL A 457 -21.36 18.32 -14.78
C VAL A 457 -20.64 17.63 -13.63
N PRO A 458 -19.29 17.49 -13.68
CA PRO A 458 -18.53 16.85 -12.62
C PRO A 458 -18.49 17.71 -11.34
N PRO A 459 -18.16 17.11 -10.18
CA PRO A 459 -17.92 17.86 -8.95
C PRO A 459 -16.79 18.87 -9.12
N LYS A 460 -16.94 20.07 -8.53
CA LYS A 460 -16.01 21.20 -8.74
C LYS A 460 -14.55 20.88 -8.37
N ASN A 461 -14.35 20.14 -7.28
CA ASN A 461 -13.02 19.83 -6.73
C ASN A 461 -12.47 18.48 -7.20
N LEU A 462 -13.08 17.85 -8.21
CA LEU A 462 -12.57 16.60 -8.78
C LEU A 462 -11.18 16.84 -9.38
N GLN A 463 -10.19 16.05 -8.95
CA GLN A 463 -8.79 16.14 -9.38
C GLN A 463 -8.42 15.00 -10.34
N SER A 464 -8.95 13.80 -10.09
CA SER A 464 -8.67 12.60 -10.89
C SER A 464 -9.97 11.96 -11.34
N LEU A 465 -10.10 11.78 -12.66
CA LEU A 465 -11.19 11.04 -13.28
C LEU A 465 -10.62 9.93 -14.14
N ASN A 466 -11.01 8.69 -13.84
CA ASN A 466 -10.65 7.53 -14.62
C ASN A 466 -11.88 6.89 -15.25
N LEU A 467 -11.92 6.90 -16.58
CA LEU A 467 -12.98 6.38 -17.44
C LEU A 467 -12.43 5.30 -18.39
N SER A 468 -11.29 4.69 -18.08
CA SER A 468 -10.72 3.63 -18.92
C SER A 468 -11.66 2.45 -19.08
N GLU A 469 -11.51 1.69 -20.17
CA GLU A 469 -12.32 0.50 -20.45
C GLU A 469 -13.84 0.79 -20.43
N ASN A 470 -14.26 1.84 -21.13
CA ASN A 470 -15.67 2.19 -21.31
C ASN A 470 -16.07 2.15 -22.79
N ASN A 471 -17.28 2.64 -23.11
CA ASN A 471 -17.85 2.62 -24.45
C ASN A 471 -17.86 4.00 -25.12
N LEU A 472 -16.95 4.91 -24.74
CA LEU A 472 -16.88 6.25 -25.34
C LEU A 472 -16.38 6.14 -26.78
N THR A 473 -17.05 6.81 -27.72
CA THR A 473 -16.74 6.73 -29.16
C THR A 473 -16.16 8.02 -29.73
N GLU A 474 -16.36 9.14 -29.05
CA GLU A 474 -15.88 10.45 -29.45
C GLU A 474 -15.77 11.41 -28.26
N LEU A 475 -14.90 12.41 -28.41
CA LEU A 475 -14.84 13.56 -27.51
C LEU A 475 -15.33 14.80 -28.28
N ASN A 476 -16.37 15.49 -27.78
CA ASN A 476 -16.88 16.69 -28.41
C ASN A 476 -17.48 17.64 -27.36
N SER A 477 -17.50 18.95 -27.64
CA SER A 477 -18.13 19.94 -26.74
C SER A 477 -19.65 19.97 -26.80
N VAL A 478 -20.30 19.30 -27.75
CA VAL A 478 -21.76 19.36 -27.95
C VAL A 478 -22.46 18.75 -26.75
N LYS A 479 -23.12 19.60 -25.97
CA LYS A 479 -23.79 19.24 -24.71
C LYS A 479 -22.89 18.54 -23.69
N THR A 480 -21.56 18.65 -23.76
CA THR A 480 -20.66 18.01 -22.79
C THR A 480 -19.92 19.10 -22.01
N PRO A 481 -20.45 19.56 -20.86
CA PRO A 481 -19.88 20.68 -20.10
C PRO A 481 -18.39 20.51 -19.78
N LEU A 482 -17.95 19.28 -19.45
CA LEU A 482 -16.55 18.96 -19.21
C LEU A 482 -15.60 19.39 -20.35
N PHE A 483 -16.08 19.34 -21.60
CA PHE A 483 -15.31 19.66 -22.81
C PHE A 483 -15.59 21.07 -23.36
N GLN A 484 -16.21 21.93 -22.56
CA GLN A 484 -16.47 23.34 -22.89
C GLN A 484 -15.53 24.32 -22.14
N GLY A 485 -14.47 23.82 -21.51
CA GLY A 485 -13.52 24.62 -20.72
C GLY A 485 -14.04 24.96 -19.33
N LEU A 486 -14.82 24.06 -18.73
CA LEU A 486 -15.41 24.21 -17.41
C LEU A 486 -14.32 24.46 -16.34
N ASP A 487 -14.62 25.36 -15.39
CA ASP A 487 -13.75 25.68 -14.26
C ASP A 487 -13.90 24.64 -13.14
N VAL A 488 -13.15 23.55 -13.27
CA VAL A 488 -13.03 22.47 -12.29
C VAL A 488 -11.56 22.21 -11.97
N SER A 489 -11.28 21.59 -10.84
CA SER A 489 -9.91 21.31 -10.37
C SER A 489 -9.27 20.06 -11.00
N LEU A 490 -9.77 19.59 -12.15
CA LEU A 490 -9.37 18.31 -12.76
C LEU A 490 -7.93 18.39 -13.26
N THR A 491 -7.04 17.57 -12.72
CA THR A 491 -5.62 17.51 -13.08
C THR A 491 -5.28 16.28 -13.93
N SER A 492 -6.01 15.19 -13.75
CA SER A 492 -5.81 13.92 -14.48
C SER A 492 -7.12 13.41 -15.07
N LEU A 493 -7.09 13.08 -16.38
CA LEU A 493 -8.19 12.46 -17.11
C LEU A 493 -7.68 11.23 -17.87
N VAL A 494 -8.14 10.05 -17.48
CA VAL A 494 -7.74 8.77 -18.08
C VAL A 494 -8.93 8.21 -18.87
N LEU A 495 -8.73 7.96 -20.16
CA LEU A 495 -9.74 7.52 -21.14
C LEU A 495 -9.23 6.32 -21.95
N ASP A 496 -8.31 5.54 -21.39
CA ASP A 496 -7.64 4.44 -22.09
C ASP A 496 -8.63 3.33 -22.45
N GLU A 497 -8.31 2.51 -23.44
CA GLU A 497 -9.09 1.30 -23.77
C GLU A 497 -10.58 1.59 -24.02
N ASN A 498 -10.87 2.72 -24.68
CA ASN A 498 -12.22 3.08 -25.14
C ASN A 498 -12.31 2.89 -26.67
N TYR A 499 -13.44 3.28 -27.26
CA TYR A 499 -13.65 3.23 -28.71
C TYR A 499 -13.54 4.62 -29.36
N ILE A 500 -12.77 5.53 -28.75
CA ILE A 500 -12.70 6.92 -29.20
C ILE A 500 -12.00 6.97 -30.56
N SER A 501 -12.76 7.30 -31.60
CA SER A 501 -12.27 7.36 -32.98
C SER A 501 -12.00 8.77 -33.46
N ARG A 502 -12.54 9.78 -32.78
CA ARG A 502 -12.40 11.20 -33.13
C ARG A 502 -12.47 12.12 -31.93
N ILE A 503 -11.77 13.25 -32.07
CA ILE A 503 -11.81 14.39 -31.14
C ILE A 503 -12.31 15.59 -31.95
N GLY A 504 -13.49 16.09 -31.59
CA GLY A 504 -14.11 17.28 -32.19
C GLY A 504 -13.59 18.58 -31.58
N ASP A 505 -14.39 19.65 -31.69
CA ASP A 505 -14.09 20.92 -31.01
C ASP A 505 -14.23 20.73 -29.49
N VAL A 506 -13.10 20.58 -28.80
CA VAL A 506 -13.00 20.31 -27.37
C VAL A 506 -12.13 21.38 -26.71
N LYS A 507 -12.63 21.91 -25.60
CA LYS A 507 -11.86 22.73 -24.66
C LYS A 507 -11.77 21.99 -23.34
N PHE A 508 -10.60 21.44 -23.05
CA PHE A 508 -10.36 20.77 -21.77
C PHE A 508 -10.33 21.78 -20.60
N PRO A 509 -10.61 21.34 -19.36
CA PRO A 509 -10.44 22.17 -18.17
C PRO A 509 -9.03 22.75 -18.07
N ARG A 510 -8.90 24.02 -17.65
CA ARG A 510 -7.62 24.75 -17.63
C ARG A 510 -6.60 24.19 -16.64
N SER A 511 -7.08 23.47 -15.62
CA SER A 511 -6.28 22.79 -14.61
C SER A 511 -5.67 21.47 -15.10
N LEU A 512 -6.16 20.92 -16.22
CA LEU A 512 -5.78 19.59 -16.68
C LEU A 512 -4.30 19.53 -17.01
N GLN A 513 -3.59 18.61 -16.37
CA GLN A 513 -2.14 18.43 -16.51
C GLN A 513 -1.83 17.19 -17.33
N THR A 514 -2.59 16.12 -17.13
CA THR A 514 -2.36 14.83 -17.77
C THR A 514 -3.65 14.33 -18.41
N ILE A 515 -3.55 13.92 -19.68
CA ILE A 515 -4.61 13.19 -20.37
C ILE A 515 -4.05 11.90 -20.98
N SER A 516 -4.75 10.80 -20.77
CA SER A 516 -4.42 9.50 -21.34
C SER A 516 -5.56 9.02 -22.22
N LEU A 517 -5.21 8.66 -23.46
CA LEU A 517 -6.08 8.16 -24.52
C LEU A 517 -5.42 6.92 -25.16
N GLU A 518 -4.72 6.13 -24.35
CA GLU A 518 -4.04 4.94 -24.83
C GLU A 518 -5.05 3.91 -25.36
N ASN A 519 -4.62 3.10 -26.33
CA ASN A 519 -5.37 1.96 -26.86
C ASN A 519 -6.81 2.32 -27.24
N ASN A 520 -6.96 3.40 -28.00
CA ASN A 520 -8.24 3.85 -28.56
C ASN A 520 -8.26 3.64 -30.09
N LEU A 521 -9.27 4.17 -30.76
CA LEU A 521 -9.46 4.03 -32.21
C LEU A 521 -9.12 5.33 -32.97
N LEU A 522 -8.32 6.23 -32.39
CA LEU A 522 -7.95 7.48 -33.05
C LEU A 522 -7.18 7.16 -34.33
N THR A 523 -7.55 7.82 -35.43
CA THR A 523 -6.98 7.54 -36.75
C THR A 523 -6.80 8.81 -37.57
N GLY A 524 -6.13 8.67 -38.72
CA GLY A 524 -5.89 9.78 -39.64
C GLY A 524 -4.91 10.81 -39.09
N SER A 525 -5.02 12.04 -39.59
CA SER A 525 -4.21 13.16 -39.10
C SER A 525 -4.88 13.83 -37.91
N LEU A 526 -4.30 13.67 -36.72
CA LEU A 526 -4.88 14.14 -35.46
C LEU A 526 -4.63 15.64 -35.24
N ASN A 527 -5.68 16.40 -34.92
CA ASN A 527 -5.55 17.80 -34.50
C ASN A 527 -5.01 17.88 -33.07
N LEU A 528 -3.81 18.42 -32.88
CA LEU A 528 -3.18 18.55 -31.55
C LEU A 528 -3.54 19.84 -30.80
N THR A 529 -4.24 20.77 -31.45
CA THR A 529 -4.62 22.08 -30.90
C THR A 529 -5.32 21.99 -29.52
N PRO A 530 -6.28 21.06 -29.30
CA PRO A 530 -6.96 20.94 -28.01
C PRO A 530 -6.03 20.63 -26.82
N PHE A 531 -4.89 19.97 -27.07
CA PHE A 531 -3.98 19.51 -26.01
C PHE A 531 -2.94 20.55 -25.59
N SER A 532 -2.93 21.74 -26.21
CA SER A 532 -1.91 22.77 -25.95
C SER A 532 -1.81 23.19 -24.48
N GLY A 533 -2.92 23.19 -23.75
CA GLY A 533 -2.96 23.53 -22.32
C GLY A 533 -2.46 22.42 -21.37
N ILE A 534 -2.14 21.23 -21.88
CA ILE A 534 -1.89 20.01 -21.10
C ILE A 534 -0.38 19.71 -21.08
N ARG A 535 0.15 19.19 -19.97
CA ARG A 535 1.58 18.87 -19.81
C ARG A 535 1.92 17.51 -20.41
N GLU A 536 1.12 16.50 -20.13
CA GLU A 536 1.38 15.12 -20.52
C GLU A 536 0.19 14.56 -21.30
N VAL A 537 0.48 14.08 -22.51
CA VAL A 537 -0.52 13.56 -23.44
C VAL A 537 -0.08 12.17 -23.89
N PHE A 538 -0.84 11.14 -23.51
CA PHE A 538 -0.56 9.76 -23.88
C PHE A 538 -1.55 9.30 -24.96
N LEU A 539 -1.04 8.96 -26.14
CA LEU A 539 -1.82 8.52 -27.31
C LEU A 539 -1.33 7.16 -27.82
N LYS A 540 -0.63 6.40 -26.97
CA LYS A 540 -0.06 5.11 -27.33
C LYS A 540 -1.11 4.15 -27.85
N GLY A 541 -0.76 3.30 -28.81
CA GLY A 541 -1.63 2.20 -29.26
C GLY A 541 -2.89 2.63 -30.00
N ASN A 542 -2.85 3.77 -30.69
CA ASN A 542 -3.89 4.20 -31.63
C ASN A 542 -3.48 3.89 -33.08
N THR A 543 -4.27 4.35 -34.06
CA THR A 543 -3.99 4.20 -35.51
C THR A 543 -3.71 5.54 -36.19
N ILE A 544 -3.09 6.48 -35.47
CA ILE A 544 -2.80 7.83 -35.98
C ILE A 544 -1.75 7.73 -37.09
N THR A 545 -2.02 8.37 -38.22
CA THR A 545 -1.12 8.37 -39.40
C THR A 545 -0.40 9.70 -39.63
N GLY A 546 -0.88 10.78 -39.00
CA GLY A 546 -0.27 12.10 -39.07
C GLY A 546 -0.75 13.03 -37.96
N ILE A 547 -0.22 14.25 -37.93
CA ILE A 547 -0.61 15.29 -36.99
C ILE A 547 -0.89 16.59 -37.74
N LEU A 548 -1.78 17.41 -37.21
CA LEU A 548 -2.04 18.76 -37.68
C LEU A 548 -2.37 19.66 -36.50
N CYS A 549 -2.29 20.98 -36.70
CA CYS A 549 -2.72 21.96 -35.72
C CYS A 549 -3.03 23.28 -36.38
N ASP A 550 -3.94 24.02 -35.76
CA ASP A 550 -4.16 25.42 -36.07
C ASP A 550 -3.09 26.24 -35.35
N ARG A 551 -2.64 27.34 -35.97
CA ARG A 551 -1.50 28.13 -35.46
C ARG A 551 -1.84 28.71 -34.08
N LEU A 552 -1.24 28.15 -33.04
CA LEU A 552 -1.44 28.57 -31.65
C LEU A 552 -0.42 29.63 -31.23
N PRO A 553 -0.83 30.70 -30.53
CA PRO A 553 0.08 31.69 -29.98
C PRO A 553 0.75 31.15 -28.70
N GLY A 554 1.94 30.56 -28.80
CA GLY A 554 3.02 30.58 -27.80
C GLY A 554 2.76 30.16 -26.33
N THR A 555 1.65 29.54 -25.97
CA THR A 555 1.28 29.26 -24.55
C THR A 555 1.17 27.77 -24.20
N ALA A 556 1.80 26.87 -24.97
CA ALA A 556 1.65 25.45 -24.72
C ALA A 556 2.39 25.00 -23.44
N LYS A 557 1.74 24.18 -22.62
CA LYS A 557 2.32 23.63 -21.39
C LYS A 557 2.98 22.26 -21.57
N ILE A 558 2.86 21.65 -22.75
CA ILE A 558 3.29 20.28 -23.02
C ILE A 558 4.77 20.06 -22.70
N THR A 559 5.05 18.93 -22.07
CA THR A 559 6.39 18.41 -21.75
C THR A 559 6.58 17.03 -22.35
N THR A 560 5.50 16.24 -22.44
CA THR A 560 5.53 14.85 -22.91
C THR A 560 4.35 14.57 -23.85
N LEU A 561 4.66 13.99 -25.01
CA LEU A 561 3.69 13.43 -25.96
C LEU A 561 4.10 11.99 -26.30
N ASP A 562 3.30 11.01 -25.90
CA ASP A 562 3.53 9.61 -26.25
C ASP A 562 2.73 9.21 -27.49
N LEU A 563 3.44 8.92 -28.58
CA LEU A 563 2.89 8.41 -29.84
C LEU A 563 3.35 6.97 -30.13
N THR A 564 3.87 6.25 -29.13
CA THR A 564 4.30 4.85 -29.31
C THR A 564 3.15 3.98 -29.85
N GLN A 565 3.50 2.95 -30.62
CA GLN A 565 2.52 2.01 -31.19
C GLN A 565 1.42 2.67 -32.05
N ASN A 566 1.73 3.77 -32.76
CA ASN A 566 0.88 4.35 -33.82
C ASN A 566 1.42 4.00 -35.22
N GLU A 567 0.84 4.60 -36.26
CA GLU A 567 1.16 4.33 -37.66
C GLU A 567 1.77 5.53 -38.41
N ILE A 568 2.32 6.51 -37.68
CA ILE A 568 2.88 7.74 -38.26
C ILE A 568 4.11 7.39 -39.08
N LEU A 569 4.04 7.64 -40.39
CA LEU A 569 5.10 7.34 -41.37
C LEU A 569 5.71 5.93 -41.23
N ARG A 570 4.93 4.95 -40.74
CA ARG A 570 5.42 3.61 -40.34
C ARG A 570 6.21 2.89 -41.45
N THR A 571 5.84 3.11 -42.70
CA THR A 571 6.46 2.50 -43.89
C THR A 571 7.36 3.45 -44.67
N SER A 572 7.43 4.73 -44.29
CA SER A 572 8.21 5.73 -45.00
C SER A 572 9.62 5.84 -44.44
N LYS A 573 10.63 5.87 -45.33
CA LYS A 573 12.01 6.20 -44.96
C LYS A 573 12.42 7.61 -45.36
N ASP A 574 11.44 8.44 -45.70
CA ASP A 574 11.64 9.78 -46.24
C ASP A 574 12.04 10.77 -45.13
N LYS A 575 13.27 11.28 -45.21
CA LYS A 575 13.81 12.23 -44.23
C LYS A 575 13.10 13.59 -44.29
N GLU A 576 12.61 14.00 -45.46
CA GLU A 576 11.91 15.28 -45.60
C GLU A 576 10.57 15.24 -44.85
N LYS A 577 9.82 14.15 -44.99
CA LYS A 577 8.56 13.95 -44.26
C LYS A 577 8.74 13.83 -42.75
N VAL A 578 9.83 13.20 -42.31
CA VAL A 578 10.19 13.15 -40.87
C VAL A 578 10.49 14.57 -40.35
N ASN A 579 11.20 15.40 -41.13
CA ASN A 579 11.46 16.79 -40.76
C ASN A 579 10.18 17.63 -40.74
N GLU A 580 9.31 17.48 -41.75
CA GLU A 580 8.01 18.16 -41.83
C GLU A 580 7.11 17.83 -40.62
N PHE A 581 7.14 16.57 -40.17
CA PHE A 581 6.46 16.16 -38.93
C PHE A 581 6.97 16.96 -37.72
N PHE A 582 8.30 17.04 -37.53
CA PHE A 582 8.86 17.77 -36.40
C PHE A 582 8.61 19.28 -36.51
N GLU A 583 8.72 19.86 -37.71
CA GLU A 583 8.38 21.27 -37.94
C GLU A 583 6.92 21.56 -37.60
N THR A 584 6.00 20.66 -37.99
CA THR A 584 4.60 20.75 -37.62
C THR A 584 4.42 20.65 -36.11
N LEU A 585 5.00 19.63 -35.47
CA LEU A 585 4.89 19.38 -34.04
C LEU A 585 5.42 20.55 -33.18
N GLU A 586 6.62 21.04 -33.50
CA GLU A 586 7.25 22.18 -32.82
C GLU A 586 6.47 23.48 -33.06
N LYS A 587 5.90 23.65 -34.26
CA LYS A 587 5.00 24.78 -34.56
C LYS A 587 3.68 24.68 -33.78
N CYS A 588 3.15 23.48 -33.54
CA CYS A 588 1.91 23.29 -32.78
C CYS A 588 2.05 23.77 -31.33
N PHE A 589 3.19 23.50 -30.71
CA PHE A 589 3.40 23.78 -29.30
C PHE A 589 4.31 24.99 -29.02
N GLY A 590 5.00 25.50 -30.04
CA GLY A 590 6.00 26.56 -29.88
C GLY A 590 7.18 26.14 -29.00
N LYS A 591 7.48 24.84 -28.93
CA LYS A 591 8.58 24.25 -28.14
C LYS A 591 9.41 23.32 -29.01
N ALA A 592 10.71 23.25 -28.75
CA ALA A 592 11.60 22.38 -29.49
C ALA A 592 11.50 20.94 -28.97
N VAL A 593 11.52 19.95 -29.86
CA VAL A 593 11.62 18.55 -29.44
C VAL A 593 13.06 18.27 -29.03
N VAL A 594 13.26 17.78 -27.81
CA VAL A 594 14.61 17.57 -27.21
C VAL A 594 15.47 16.64 -28.08
N ARG A 595 14.87 15.57 -28.60
CA ARG A 595 15.57 14.60 -29.46
C ARG A 595 14.68 14.16 -30.61
N ARG A 596 14.98 14.68 -31.81
CA ARG A 596 14.36 14.23 -33.06
C ARG A 596 14.85 12.81 -33.40
N LYS A 597 13.97 11.83 -33.24
CA LYS A 597 14.22 10.41 -33.56
C LYS A 597 13.63 10.10 -34.94
N PHE A 598 14.26 9.17 -35.68
CA PHE A 598 13.69 8.70 -36.95
C PHE A 598 12.40 7.89 -36.74
N ASN A 599 12.31 7.13 -35.64
CA ASN A 599 11.07 6.49 -35.25
C ASN A 599 10.13 7.52 -34.60
N LEU A 600 9.16 8.01 -35.37
CA LEU A 600 8.16 8.97 -34.92
C LEU A 600 7.14 8.38 -33.94
N ASN A 601 6.93 7.06 -33.98
CA ASN A 601 6.03 6.34 -33.06
C ASN A 601 6.79 6.04 -31.76
N SER A 602 7.13 7.12 -31.04
CA SER A 602 7.90 7.09 -29.80
C SER A 602 7.43 8.18 -28.84
N VAL A 603 8.00 8.19 -27.64
CA VAL A 603 7.82 9.30 -26.69
C VAL A 603 8.66 10.50 -27.15
N HIS A 604 7.98 11.64 -27.29
CA HIS A 604 8.56 12.95 -27.60
C HIS A 604 8.52 13.84 -26.36
N THR A 605 9.66 14.45 -26.05
CA THR A 605 9.80 15.40 -24.94
C THR A 605 10.15 16.78 -25.48
N PHE A 606 9.69 17.82 -24.79
CA PHE A 606 9.79 19.22 -25.23
C PHE A 606 10.56 20.06 -24.23
N GLN A 607 11.35 21.01 -24.73
CA GLN A 607 12.08 22.03 -23.96
C GLN A 607 11.69 23.43 -24.39
#